data_AF-A0A1Z9TIQ2-F1
#
_entry.id   AF-A0A1Z9TIQ2-F1
#
_cell.length_a   1.000
_cell.length_b   1.000
_cell.length_c   1.000
_cell.angle_alpha   90.00
_cell.angle_beta   90.00
_cell.angle_gamma   90.00
#
_symmetry.space_group_name_H-M   'P 1'
#
loop_
_entity.id
_entity.type
_entity.pdbx_description
1 polymer ?
#
loop_
_entity_poly.entity_id
_entity_poly.type
_entity_poly.pdbx_seq_one_letter_code
_entity_poly.pdbx_strand_id
1 'polypeptide(L)'
;MGIYSIKENLYAEFAEQKTKPKKVKWLQELRVFRETHPQEFRGNKISIKNIDNLITAWSQKNPYKYTKDLLGITAREEAERLAEMAKREPKDDE
;
A
#
# COMPACT_ATOMS: atom_id res chain seq x y z
N MET A 1 -13.85 -24.78 9.36
CA MET A 1 -14.22 -23.36 9.19
C MET A 1 -12.95 -22.56 9.39
N GLY A 2 -12.40 -21.93 8.33
CA GLY A 2 -11.26 -21.02 8.49
C GLY A 2 -11.74 -19.78 9.22
N ILE A 3 -11.04 -19.35 10.26
CA ILE A 3 -11.52 -18.44 11.34
C ILE A 3 -11.76 -16.98 10.85
N TYR A 4 -11.76 -16.79 9.55
CA TYR A 4 -11.08 -15.66 8.99
C TYR A 4 -11.72 -15.41 7.62
N SER A 5 -12.86 -14.71 7.64
CA SER A 5 -13.29 -13.84 6.53
C SER A 5 -12.31 -12.66 6.45
N ILE A 6 -11.05 -12.99 6.17
CA ILE A 6 -9.82 -12.26 6.52
C ILE A 6 -9.81 -10.82 6.04
N LYS A 7 -10.45 -10.52 4.93
CA LYS A 7 -10.27 -9.20 4.30
C LYS A 7 -10.88 -8.07 5.11
N GLU A 8 -12.08 -8.27 5.65
CA GLU A 8 -12.80 -7.22 6.37
C GLU A 8 -12.24 -7.04 7.78
N ASN A 9 -11.96 -8.14 8.49
CA ASN A 9 -11.38 -8.09 9.83
C ASN A 9 -9.94 -7.56 9.80
N LEU A 10 -9.07 -8.03 8.88
CA LEU A 10 -7.70 -7.50 8.81
C LEU A 10 -7.66 -6.01 8.48
N TYR A 11 -8.55 -5.55 7.60
CA TYR A 11 -8.61 -4.13 7.26
C TYR A 11 -9.09 -3.29 8.46
N ALA A 12 -10.11 -3.76 9.18
CA ALA A 12 -10.61 -3.10 10.37
C ALA A 12 -9.55 -3.04 11.49
N GLU A 13 -8.91 -4.17 11.79
CA GLU A 13 -7.83 -4.26 12.80
C GLU A 13 -6.64 -3.36 12.43
N PHE A 14 -6.28 -3.29 11.14
CA PHE A 14 -5.23 -2.41 10.65
C PHE A 14 -5.61 -0.93 10.74
N ALA A 15 -6.88 -0.59 10.44
CA ALA A 15 -7.41 0.77 10.53
C ALA A 15 -7.50 1.25 11.98
N GLU A 16 -7.74 0.34 12.93
CA GLU A 16 -7.77 0.61 14.37
C GLU A 16 -6.40 1.04 14.91
N GLN A 17 -5.30 0.63 14.26
CA GLN A 17 -3.96 1.05 14.64
C GLN A 17 -3.73 2.55 14.36
N LYS A 18 -3.85 3.38 15.40
CA LYS A 18 -3.79 4.85 15.27
C LYS A 18 -2.43 5.42 14.87
N THR A 19 -1.33 4.73 15.16
CA THR A 19 0.03 5.26 14.96
C THR A 19 0.84 4.38 14.00
N LYS A 20 1.76 5.01 13.24
CA LYS A 20 2.65 4.30 12.30
C LYS A 20 3.45 3.16 12.97
N PRO A 21 4.06 3.34 14.16
CA PRO A 21 4.79 2.25 14.81
C PRO A 21 3.89 1.04 15.13
N LYS A 22 2.64 1.29 15.55
CA LYS A 22 1.66 0.23 15.82
C LYS A 22 1.24 -0.49 14.54
N LYS A 23 1.05 0.25 13.44
CA LYS A 23 0.78 -0.32 12.11
C LYS A 23 1.92 -1.22 11.64
N VAL A 24 3.18 -0.77 11.80
CA VAL A 24 4.36 -1.57 11.44
C VAL A 24 4.45 -2.83 12.30
N LYS A 25 4.25 -2.71 13.62
CA LYS A 25 4.25 -3.86 14.54
C LYS A 25 3.17 -4.87 14.18
N TRP A 26 1.94 -4.42 13.93
CA TRP A 26 0.84 -5.28 13.50
C TRP A 26 1.15 -6.00 12.19
N LEU A 27 1.77 -5.33 11.22
CA LEU A 27 2.18 -5.96 9.96
C LEU A 27 3.30 -7.01 10.18
N GLN A 28 4.22 -6.77 11.12
CA GLN A 28 5.24 -7.77 11.51
C GLN A 28 4.60 -9.01 12.15
N GLU A 29 3.62 -8.81 13.04
CA GLU A 29 2.85 -9.91 13.65
C GLU A 29 2.07 -10.68 12.57
N LEU A 30 1.43 -9.99 11.63
CA LEU A 30 0.73 -10.61 10.49
C LEU A 30 1.66 -11.43 9.60
N ARG A 31 2.90 -10.95 9.38
CA ARG A 31 3.92 -11.66 8.60
C ARG A 31 4.25 -13.00 9.26
N VAL A 32 4.52 -12.99 10.56
CA VAL A 32 4.80 -14.20 11.34
C VAL A 32 3.61 -15.14 11.31
N PHE A 33 2.39 -14.62 11.52
CA PHE A 33 1.17 -15.42 11.48
C PHE A 33 0.93 -16.07 10.10
N ARG A 34 1.24 -15.37 9.00
CA ARG A 34 1.17 -15.95 7.64
C ARG A 34 2.19 -17.07 7.42
N GLU A 35 3.36 -16.96 8.03
CA GLU A 35 4.44 -17.94 7.95
C GLU A 35 4.12 -19.20 8.76
N THR A 36 3.58 -19.04 9.97
CA THR A 36 3.25 -20.16 10.87
C THR A 36 1.91 -20.82 10.54
N HIS A 37 0.93 -20.05 10.06
CA HIS A 37 -0.43 -20.54 9.76
C HIS A 37 -0.86 -20.25 8.31
N PRO A 38 -0.13 -20.75 7.29
CA PRO A 38 -0.43 -20.46 5.89
C PRO A 38 -1.82 -20.96 5.44
N GLN A 39 -2.37 -21.96 6.13
CA GLN A 39 -3.67 -22.55 5.84
C GLN A 39 -4.83 -21.57 6.09
N GLU A 40 -4.72 -20.74 7.13
CA GLU A 40 -5.73 -19.74 7.49
C GLU A 40 -5.90 -18.72 6.36
N PHE A 41 -4.82 -18.43 5.64
CA PHE A 41 -4.84 -17.46 4.56
C PHE A 41 -5.10 -18.07 3.17
N ARG A 42 -5.54 -19.32 3.05
CA ARG A 42 -5.90 -19.91 1.74
C ARG A 42 -6.98 -19.13 1.01
N GLY A 43 -7.86 -18.43 1.73
CA GLY A 43 -8.90 -17.57 1.17
C GLY A 43 -8.40 -16.18 0.72
N ASN A 44 -7.15 -15.81 1.01
CA ASN A 44 -6.62 -14.48 0.72
C ASN A 44 -5.31 -14.52 -0.09
N LYS A 45 -5.26 -13.72 -1.16
CA LYS A 45 -4.10 -13.54 -2.05
C LYS A 45 -2.97 -12.69 -1.43
N ILE A 46 -3.03 -12.35 -0.14
CA ILE A 46 -1.94 -11.62 0.56
C ILE A 46 -0.75 -12.56 0.77
N SER A 47 0.32 -12.36 0.00
CA SER A 47 1.59 -13.07 0.18
C SER A 47 2.46 -12.42 1.26
N ILE A 48 3.46 -13.14 1.76
CA ILE A 48 4.49 -12.61 2.67
C ILE A 48 5.15 -11.36 2.06
N LYS A 49 5.48 -11.41 0.77
CA LYS A 49 6.04 -10.27 0.02
C LYS A 49 5.14 -9.04 0.05
N ASN A 50 3.82 -9.21 -0.04
CA ASN A 50 2.88 -8.09 0.06
C ASN A 50 2.94 -7.47 1.47
N ILE A 51 3.07 -8.28 2.52
CA ILE A 51 3.20 -7.80 3.90
C ILE A 51 4.54 -7.08 4.09
N ASP A 52 5.65 -7.63 3.58
CA ASP A 52 6.98 -7.00 3.64
C ASP A 52 7.01 -5.63 2.93
N ASN A 53 6.33 -5.52 1.78
CA ASN A 53 6.18 -4.25 1.08
C ASN A 53 5.37 -3.24 1.90
N LEU A 54 4.31 -3.69 2.58
CA LEU A 54 3.52 -2.83 3.47
C LEU A 54 4.34 -2.37 4.68
N ILE A 55 5.13 -3.26 5.31
CA ILE A 55 6.03 -2.91 6.41
C ILE A 55 7.00 -1.83 5.95
N THR A 56 7.63 -2.03 4.79
CA THR A 56 8.59 -1.09 4.21
C THR A 56 7.96 0.27 3.95
N ALA A 57 6.76 0.31 3.38
CA ALA A 57 6.03 1.54 3.11
C ALA A 57 5.63 2.28 4.39
N TRP A 58 5.09 1.57 5.39
CA TRP A 58 4.63 2.17 6.65
C TRP A 58 5.78 2.62 7.56
N SER A 59 6.99 2.08 7.36
CA SER A 59 8.23 2.59 7.97
C SER A 59 8.71 3.91 7.36
N GLN A 60 8.21 4.32 6.18
CA GLN A 60 8.60 5.59 5.57
C GLN A 60 7.90 6.80 6.21
N LYS A 61 8.53 7.97 6.09
CA LYS A 61 7.97 9.25 6.55
C LYS A 61 6.59 9.52 5.93
N ASN A 62 6.39 9.18 4.66
CA ASN A 62 5.09 9.27 3.99
C ASN A 62 4.78 7.95 3.24
N PRO A 63 4.03 7.03 3.86
CA PRO A 63 3.73 5.71 3.28
C PRO A 63 2.98 5.78 1.95
N TYR A 64 2.02 6.72 1.83
CA TYR A 64 1.20 6.88 0.63
C TYR A 64 2.00 7.40 -0.56
N LYS A 65 2.87 8.40 -0.32
CA LYS A 65 3.77 8.89 -1.36
C LYS A 65 4.74 7.80 -1.81
N TYR A 66 5.33 7.08 -0.86
CA TYR A 66 6.26 6.00 -1.17
C TYR A 66 5.62 4.87 -1.99
N THR A 67 4.39 4.44 -1.67
CA THR A 67 3.69 3.45 -2.48
C THR A 67 3.29 3.99 -3.85
N LYS A 68 2.87 5.25 -3.97
CA LYS A 68 2.62 5.88 -5.27
C LYS A 68 3.88 5.92 -6.14
N ASP A 69 5.02 6.27 -5.56
CA ASP A 69 6.31 6.31 -6.24
C ASP A 69 6.74 4.90 -6.68
N LEU A 70 6.62 3.90 -5.81
CA LEU A 70 6.92 2.49 -6.12
C LEU A 70 6.03 1.91 -7.25
N LEU A 71 4.77 2.33 -7.31
CA LEU A 71 3.84 1.93 -8.37
C LEU A 71 4.01 2.76 -9.65
N GLY A 72 4.93 3.73 -9.67
CA GLY A 72 5.14 4.64 -10.80
C GLY A 72 3.96 5.57 -11.07
N ILE A 73 3.02 5.69 -10.12
CA ILE A 73 1.81 6.51 -10.26
C ILE A 73 2.18 7.98 -10.24
N THR A 74 3.09 8.40 -9.35
CA THR A 74 3.53 9.79 -9.26
C THR A 74 4.17 10.27 -10.56
N ALA A 75 5.02 9.45 -11.18
CA ALA A 75 5.66 9.77 -12.45
C ALA A 75 4.66 9.86 -13.61
N ARG A 76 3.60 9.03 -13.60
CA ARG A 76 2.52 9.10 -14.58
C ARG A 76 1.63 10.34 -14.38
N GLU A 77 1.18 10.59 -13.15
CA GLU A 77 0.38 11.77 -12.78
C GLU A 77 1.14 13.08 -13.08
N GLU A 78 2.47 13.10 -12.94
CA GLU A 78 3.31 14.26 -13.27
C GLU A 78 3.50 14.44 -14.78
N ALA A 79 3.73 13.35 -15.52
CA ALA A 79 3.76 13.38 -16.98
C ALA A 79 2.43 13.83 -17.60
N GLU A 80 1.29 13.38 -17.05
CA GLU A 80 -0.04 13.82 -17.49
C GLU A 80 -0.29 15.31 -17.17
N ARG A 81 0.14 15.79 -16.00
CA ARG A 81 0.04 17.22 -15.67
C ARG A 81 0.90 18.11 -16.56
N LEU A 82 2.12 17.67 -16.88
CA LEU A 82 2.99 18.38 -17.82
C LEU A 82 2.41 18.37 -19.24
N ALA A 83 1.83 17.25 -19.68
CA ALA A 83 1.15 17.18 -20.97
C ALA A 83 -0.11 18.06 -21.03
N GLU A 84 -0.89 18.15 -19.94
CA GLU A 84 -2.00 19.09 -19.82
C GLU A 84 -1.53 20.55 -19.83
N MET A 85 -0.44 20.88 -19.12
CA MET A 85 0.14 22.23 -19.15
C MET A 85 0.67 22.61 -20.54
N ALA A 86 1.37 21.70 -21.22
CA ALA A 86 1.86 21.91 -22.58
C ALA A 86 0.73 22.05 -23.62
N LYS A 87 -0.45 21.45 -23.37
CA LYS A 87 -1.66 21.68 -24.19
C LYS A 87 -2.33 23.03 -23.91
N ARG A 88 -2.06 23.63 -22.75
CA ARG A 88 -2.62 24.91 -22.30
C ARG A 88 -1.69 26.09 -22.57
N GLU A 89 -0.42 25.87 -22.89
CA GLU A 89 0.43 26.91 -23.47
C GLU A 89 -0.18 27.32 -24.81
N PRO A 90 -0.71 28.55 -24.96
CA PRO A 90 -1.13 29.04 -26.26
C PRO A 90 0.12 29.11 -27.15
N LYS A 91 -0.01 28.62 -28.38
CA LYS A 91 0.82 29.09 -29.49
C LYS A 91 0.51 30.58 -29.67
N ASP A 92 1.20 31.43 -28.93
CA ASP A 92 1.43 32.80 -29.38
C ASP A 92 2.59 32.79 -30.38
N ASP A 93 2.44 33.66 -31.38
CA ASP A 93 3.34 33.95 -32.51
C ASP A 93 3.29 32.95 -33.69
N GLU A 94 2.44 33.21 -34.70
CA GLU A 94 2.69 34.18 -35.80
C GLU A 94 1.46 34.33 -36.72
#